data_AF-A0A649W0F6-F1
#
_entry.id   AF-A0A649W0F6-F1
#
_cell.length_a   1.000
_cell.length_b   1.000
_cell.length_c   1.000
_cell.angle_alpha   90.00
_cell.angle_beta   90.00
_cell.angle_gamma   90.00
#
_symmetry.space_group_name_H-M   'P 1'
#
loop_
_entity.id
_entity.type
_entity.pdbx_description
1 polymer ?
#
loop_
_entity_poly.entity_id
_entity_poly.type
_entity_poly.pdbx_seq_one_letter_code
_entity_poly.pdbx_strand_id
1 'polypeptide(L)' 'AIPILWTLLNKRGNSDTKERIALIQRFIAIFGKDRIVNVFADREFIGEQWFTWLIEQDINFCIRVKKTSLSPI' A
#
# COMPACT_ATOMS: atom_id res chain seq x y z
N ALA A 1 -17.36 1.08 2.43
CA ALA A 1 -16.40 2.13 2.11
C ALA A 1 -16.75 2.72 0.74
N ILE A 2 -16.52 4.02 0.52
CA ILE A 2 -16.72 4.70 -0.78
C ILE A 2 -15.32 5.06 -1.31
N PRO A 3 -14.97 4.75 -2.58
CA PRO A 3 -13.68 5.13 -3.13
C PRO A 3 -13.62 6.63 -3.39
N ILE A 4 -12.60 7.29 -2.86
CA ILE A 4 -12.37 8.74 -3.08
C ILE A 4 -11.15 9.01 -3.95
N LEU A 5 -10.26 8.02 -4.12
CA LEU A 5 -9.07 8.12 -4.96
C LEU A 5 -8.71 6.73 -5.51
N TRP A 6 -8.54 6.62 -6.82
CA TRP A 6 -8.12 5.39 -7.49
C TRP A 6 -7.36 5.69 -8.78
N THR A 7 -6.66 4.69 -9.31
CA THR A 7 -6.00 4.76 -10.62
C THR A 7 -6.48 3.59 -11.45
N LEU A 8 -6.95 3.83 -12.67
CA LEU A 8 -7.17 2.76 -13.64
C LEU A 8 -5.82 2.26 -14.14
N LEU A 9 -5.58 0.95 -14.01
CA LEU A 9 -4.37 0.32 -14.52
C LEU A 9 -4.56 -0.09 -15.97
N ASN A 10 -3.62 0.28 -16.84
CA ASN A 10 -3.61 -0.17 -18.24
C ASN A 10 -2.98 -1.57 -18.37
N LYS A 11 -3.36 -2.49 -17.48
CA LYS A 11 -2.90 -3.87 -17.45
C LYS A 11 -3.92 -4.75 -16.71
N ARG A 12 -3.87 -6.05 -16.95
CA ARG A 12 -4.63 -7.05 -16.19
C ARG A 12 -3.88 -7.39 -14.89
N GLY A 13 -4.64 -7.73 -13.85
CA GLY A 13 -4.09 -8.10 -12.55
C GLY A 13 -3.95 -6.92 -11.59
N ASN A 14 -3.04 -7.06 -10.63
CA ASN A 14 -2.90 -6.13 -9.51
C ASN A 14 -1.90 -5.00 -9.77
N SER A 15 -1.97 -3.99 -8.90
CA SER A 15 -0.96 -2.94 -8.86
C SER A 15 0.41 -3.47 -8.49
N ASP A 16 1.46 -2.90 -9.08
CA ASP A 16 2.84 -3.09 -8.63
C ASP A 16 3.24 -2.05 -7.57
N THR A 17 4.43 -2.20 -7.00
CA THR A 17 4.95 -1.31 -5.95
C THR A 17 4.97 0.16 -6.38
N LYS A 18 5.36 0.47 -7.63
CA LYS A 18 5.44 1.86 -8.10
C LYS A 18 4.05 2.48 -8.20
N GLU A 19 3.08 1.73 -8.70
CA GLU A 19 1.69 2.19 -8.81
C GLU A 19 1.06 2.42 -7.43
N ARG A 20 1.36 1.57 -6.44
CA ARG A 20 0.90 1.73 -5.05
C ARG A 20 1.50 2.98 -4.41
N ILE A 21 2.81 3.18 -4.56
CA ILE A 21 3.53 4.37 -4.09
C ILE A 21 2.93 5.63 -4.71
N ALA A 22 2.73 5.64 -6.03
CA ALA A 22 2.14 6.78 -6.73
C ALA A 22 0.73 7.11 -6.23
N LEU A 23 -0.09 6.11 -5.93
CA LEU A 23 -1.43 6.32 -5.37
C LEU A 23 -1.37 6.96 -3.97
N ILE A 24 -0.48 6.48 -3.09
CA ILE A 24 -0.32 7.05 -1.75
C ILE A 24 0.27 8.45 -1.82
N GLN A 25 1.29 8.69 -2.65
CA GLN A 25 1.85 10.03 -2.84
C GLN A 25 0.79 11.03 -3.33
N ARG A 26 -0.09 10.60 -4.25
CA ARG A 26 -1.20 11.44 -4.70
C ARG A 26 -2.23 11.69 -3.59
N PHE A 27 -2.49 10.70 -2.74
CA PHE A 27 -3.31 10.90 -1.55
C PHE A 27 -2.68 11.95 -0.62
N ILE A 28 -1.39 11.81 -0.30
CA ILE A 28 -0.65 12.74 0.58
C ILE A 28 -0.66 14.16 0.00
N ALA A 29 -0.48 14.31 -1.31
CA ALA A 29 -0.50 15.62 -1.97
C ALA A 29 -1.87 16.33 -1.87
N ILE A 30 -2.97 15.57 -1.81
CA ILE A 30 -4.33 16.13 -1.76
C ILE A 30 -4.79 16.35 -0.32
N PHE A 31 -4.55 15.38 0.56
CA PHE A 31 -5.15 15.32 1.89
C PHE A 31 -4.18 15.58 3.04
N GLY A 32 -2.86 15.53 2.77
CA GLY A 32 -1.84 15.54 3.81
C GLY A 32 -1.53 14.15 4.36
N LYS A 33 -0.28 13.94 4.78
CA LYS A 33 0.19 12.66 5.35
C LYS A 33 -0.40 12.41 6.74
N ASP A 34 -0.65 13.46 7.51
CA ASP A 34 -1.26 13.44 8.85
C ASP A 34 -2.66 12.79 8.88
N ARG A 35 -3.31 12.68 7.72
CA ARG A 35 -4.60 12.00 7.57
C ARG A 35 -4.49 10.48 7.40
N ILE A 36 -3.28 9.96 7.25
CA ILE A 36 -3.04 8.52 7.15
C ILE A 36 -2.75 7.98 8.54
N VAL A 37 -3.76 7.33 9.15
CA VAL A 37 -3.56 6.59 10.41
C VAL A 37 -2.92 5.23 10.13
N ASN A 38 -3.43 4.51 9.12
CA ASN A 38 -2.94 3.18 8.75
C ASN A 38 -3.32 2.82 7.31
N VAL A 39 -2.43 2.14 6.59
CA VAL A 39 -2.70 1.54 5.28
C VAL A 39 -3.12 0.10 5.46
N PHE A 40 -4.33 -0.25 5.02
CA PHE A 40 -4.82 -1.63 5.00
C PHE A 40 -4.72 -2.21 3.59
N ALA A 41 -4.19 -3.42 3.47
CA ALA A 41 -4.16 -4.13 2.20
C ALA A 41 -4.27 -5.65 2.37
N ASP A 42 -4.69 -6.34 1.32
CA ASP A 42 -4.81 -7.79 1.33
C ASP A 42 -3.47 -8.51 1.00
N ARG A 43 -3.54 -9.84 0.89
CA ARG A 43 -2.38 -10.74 0.70
C ARG A 43 -1.63 -10.59 -0.62
N GLU A 44 -2.20 -9.87 -1.57
CA GLU A 44 -1.59 -9.61 -2.88
C GLU A 44 -0.71 -8.35 -2.85
N PHE A 45 -0.75 -7.61 -1.73
CA PHE A 45 0.00 -6.38 -1.50
C PHE A 45 1.24 -6.59 -0.63
N ILE A 46 2.00 -7.63 -0.95
CA ILE A 46 3.26 -7.98 -0.28
C ILE A 46 4.48 -7.58 -1.12
N GLY A 47 5.63 -7.42 -0.48
CA GLY A 47 6.92 -7.19 -1.14
C GLY A 47 7.86 -6.35 -0.29
N GLU A 48 9.15 -6.71 -0.26
CA GLU A 48 10.17 -6.01 0.53
C GLU A 48 10.20 -4.51 0.21
N GLN A 49 10.37 -4.14 -1.08
CA GLN A 49 10.41 -2.74 -1.50
C GLN A 49 9.16 -1.95 -1.08
N TRP A 50 8.00 -2.62 -1.06
CA TRP A 50 6.75 -1.98 -0.65
C TRP A 50 6.72 -1.70 0.85
N PHE A 51 7.13 -2.65 1.68
CA PHE A 51 7.20 -2.47 3.12
C PHE A 51 8.29 -1.49 3.52
N THR A 52 9.49 -1.59 2.92
CA THR A 52 10.59 -0.66 3.16
C THR A 52 10.15 0.76 2.88
N TRP A 53 9.49 1.01 1.74
CA TRP A 53 8.99 2.35 1.44
C TRP A 53 7.98 2.86 2.47
N LEU A 54 7.03 2.03 2.92
CA LEU A 54 6.06 2.44 3.96
C LEU A 54 6.76 2.79 5.28
N ILE A 55 7.78 2.02 5.67
CA ILE A 55 8.58 2.26 6.87
C ILE A 55 9.39 3.54 6.74
N GLU A 56 10.11 3.74 5.63
CA GLU A 56 10.90 4.94 5.35
C GLU A 56 10.02 6.20 5.31
N GLN A 57 8.79 6.05 4.83
CA GLN A 57 7.81 7.13 4.84
C GLN A 57 7.10 7.27 6.19
N ASP A 58 7.43 6.52 7.24
CA ASP A 58 6.75 6.56 8.54
C ASP A 58 5.21 6.50 8.37
N ILE A 59 4.75 5.50 7.61
CA ILE A 59 3.34 5.20 7.36
C ILE A 59 3.04 3.85 8.01
N ASN A 60 2.17 3.85 9.02
CA ASN A 60 1.70 2.61 9.61
C ASN A 60 0.92 1.78 8.58
N PHE A 61 1.08 0.46 8.62
CA PHE A 61 0.32 -0.45 7.77
C PHE A 61 -0.08 -1.74 8.48
N CYS A 62 -1.22 -2.30 8.03
CA CYS A 62 -1.66 -3.64 8.39
C CYS A 62 -2.00 -4.40 7.11
N ILE A 63 -1.14 -5.34 6.75
CA ILE A 63 -1.24 -6.09 5.50
C ILE A 63 -1.49 -7.56 5.82
N ARG A 64 -2.56 -8.12 5.25
CA ARG A 64 -2.94 -9.51 5.53
C ARG A 64 -1.93 -10.47 4.91
N VAL A 65 -1.22 -11.22 5.74
CA VAL A 65 -0.28 -12.24 5.27
C VAL A 65 -1.00 -13.55 4.94
N LYS A 66 -0.54 -14.29 3.92
CA LYS A 66 -1.10 -15.61 3.56
C LYS A 66 -0.67 -16.63 4.62
N LYS A 67 -1.57 -17.55 5.01
CA LYS A 67 -1.34 -18.57 6.06
C LYS A 67 -0.06 -19.40 5.90
N THR A 68 0.48 -19.54 4.69
CA THR A 68 1.68 -20.33 4.37
C THR A 68 2.97 -19.50 4.34
N SER A 69 2.89 -18.18 4.47
CA SER A 69 4.07 -17.32 4.55
C SER A 69 4.65 -17.46 5.96
N LEU A 70 5.52 -18.44 6.16
CA LEU A 70 6.35 -18.55 7.36
C LEU A 70 7.25 -17.31 7.40
N SER A 71 6.99 -16.41 8.36
CA SER A 71 8.01 -15.46 8.78
C SER A 71 9.07 -16.27 9.52
N PRO A 72 10.33 -16.31 9.06
CA PRO A 72 11.39 -16.67 9.98
C PRO A 72 11.41 -15.55 11.02
N ILE A 73 11.01 -15.87 12.23
CA ILE A 73 11.40 -15.07 13.40
C ILE A 73 12.88 -15.39 13.62
#